data_AF-A0A252AND8-F1
#
_entry.id   AF-A0A252AND8-F1
#
_cell.length_a   1.000
_cell.length_b   1.000
_cell.length_c   1.000
_cell.angle_alpha   90.00
_cell.angle_beta   90.00
_cell.angle_gamma   90.00
#
_symmetry.space_group_name_H-M   'P 1'
#
loop_
_entity.id
_entity.type
_entity.pdbx_description
1 polymer ?
#
loop_
_entity_poly.entity_id
_entity_poly.type
_entity_poly.pdbx_seq_one_letter_code
_entity_poly.pdbx_strand_id
1 'polypeptide(L)'
;MTTGAERGQQLFADLLETMQRTTATMERLDAEQKNQCRTIEQAAEKASKTAEDAAEAFAVSKPRLMIWTALCAALLVCAGWLIGYWVGHRDGWASGDASGYRQAIAANAAASWASTPSGQLALEMDKAGLLQPLGHCRLPGYEAKYDPKVKRSFCYPTQNASGWAVTP
;
A
#
# COMPACT_ATOMS: atom_id res chain seq x y z
N MET A 1 -93.26 -42.28 7.25
CA MET A 1 -92.98 -42.20 5.80
C MET A 1 -93.36 -40.80 5.34
N THR A 2 -92.39 -39.90 5.17
CA THR A 2 -92.64 -38.59 4.55
C THR A 2 -92.63 -38.76 3.04
N THR A 3 -93.65 -38.22 2.37
CA THR A 3 -93.92 -38.43 0.94
C THR A 3 -92.92 -37.64 0.08
N GLY A 4 -92.62 -38.13 -1.12
CA GLY A 4 -91.55 -37.56 -1.99
C GLY A 4 -91.71 -36.07 -2.34
N ALA A 5 -92.92 -35.51 -2.20
CA ALA A 5 -93.20 -34.09 -2.44
C ALA A 5 -92.57 -33.16 -1.38
N GLU A 6 -92.58 -33.54 -0.09
CA GLU A 6 -92.00 -32.72 0.99
C GLU A 6 -90.48 -32.65 0.87
N ARG A 7 -89.84 -33.75 0.46
CA ARG A 7 -88.39 -33.81 0.25
C ARG A 7 -87.93 -32.93 -0.93
N GLY A 8 -88.74 -32.85 -1.99
CA GLY A 8 -88.46 -31.97 -3.13
C GLY A 8 -88.52 -30.48 -2.75
N GLN A 9 -89.54 -30.07 -1.99
CA GLN A 9 -89.67 -28.67 -1.56
C GLN A 9 -88.54 -28.22 -0.62
N GLN A 10 -88.08 -29.11 0.27
CA GLN A 10 -86.93 -28.82 1.14
C GLN A 10 -85.64 -28.63 0.36
N LEU A 11 -85.40 -29.43 -0.68
CA LEU A 11 -84.22 -29.30 -1.55
C LEU A 11 -84.20 -27.98 -2.33
N PHE A 12 -85.36 -27.51 -2.82
CA PHE A 12 -85.43 -26.22 -3.51
C PHE A 12 -85.22 -25.04 -2.56
N ALA A 13 -85.76 -25.12 -1.34
CA ALA A 13 -85.55 -24.10 -0.33
C ALA A 13 -84.07 -24.00 0.08
N ASP A 14 -83.41 -25.14 0.31
CA ASP A 14 -82.00 -25.22 0.65
C ASP A 14 -81.09 -24.70 -0.49
N LEU A 15 -81.45 -24.99 -1.74
CA LEU A 15 -80.70 -24.52 -2.91
C LEU A 15 -80.84 -23.00 -3.12
N LEU A 16 -82.03 -22.44 -2.88
CA LEU A 16 -82.24 -20.99 -2.89
C LEU A 16 -81.44 -20.29 -1.79
N GLU A 17 -81.43 -20.85 -0.59
CA GLU A 17 -80.66 -20.30 0.54
C GLU A 17 -79.15 -20.38 0.26
N THR A 18 -78.68 -21.49 -0.30
CA THR A 18 -77.28 -21.67 -0.68
C THR A 18 -76.88 -20.66 -1.76
N MET A 19 -77.71 -20.46 -2.78
CA MET A 19 -77.48 -19.48 -3.85
C MET A 19 -77.37 -18.06 -3.30
N GLN A 20 -78.28 -17.67 -2.40
CA GLN A 20 -78.26 -16.34 -1.74
C GLN A 20 -77.02 -16.14 -0.88
N ARG A 21 -76.55 -17.17 -0.16
CA ARG A 21 -75.30 -17.10 0.59
C ARG A 21 -74.10 -16.95 -0.35
N THR A 22 -74.06 -17.69 -1.45
CA THR A 22 -72.94 -17.60 -2.41
C THR A 22 -72.85 -16.23 -3.07
N THR A 23 -73.97 -15.60 -3.46
CA THR A 23 -73.96 -14.23 -4.00
C THR A 23 -73.48 -13.22 -2.97
N ALA A 24 -73.96 -13.31 -1.72
CA ALA A 24 -73.50 -12.43 -0.64
C ALA A 24 -71.99 -12.60 -0.33
N THR A 25 -71.45 -13.83 -0.45
CA THR A 25 -70.01 -14.06 -0.28
C THR A 25 -69.18 -13.54 -1.44
N MET A 26 -69.66 -13.64 -2.68
CA MET A 26 -68.97 -13.08 -3.85
C MET A 26 -68.87 -11.55 -3.76
N GLU A 27 -69.95 -10.87 -3.35
CA GLU A 27 -69.94 -9.42 -3.18
C GLU A 27 -68.97 -8.95 -2.09
N ARG A 28 -68.87 -9.71 -0.98
CA ARG A 28 -67.89 -9.42 0.08
C ARG A 28 -66.45 -9.59 -0.40
N LEU A 29 -66.16 -10.66 -1.15
CA LEU A 29 -64.82 -10.92 -1.68
C LEU A 29 -64.41 -9.87 -2.71
N ASP A 30 -65.31 -9.41 -3.57
CA ASP A 30 -65.04 -8.33 -4.54
C ASP A 30 -64.76 -7.00 -3.83
N ALA A 31 -65.53 -6.68 -2.78
CA ALA A 31 -65.29 -5.50 -1.96
C ALA A 31 -63.95 -5.55 -1.22
N GLU A 32 -63.60 -6.70 -0.67
CA GLU A 32 -62.34 -6.92 0.05
C GLU A 32 -61.13 -6.87 -0.90
N GLN A 33 -61.25 -7.47 -2.09
CA GLN A 33 -60.22 -7.43 -3.13
C GLN A 33 -60.00 -5.99 -3.64
N LYS A 34 -61.07 -5.23 -3.87
CA LYS A 34 -60.95 -3.80 -4.25
C LYS A 34 -60.24 -2.98 -3.19
N ASN A 35 -60.51 -3.25 -1.92
CA ASN A 35 -59.89 -2.53 -0.82
C ASN A 35 -58.39 -2.87 -0.69
N GLN A 36 -58.04 -4.15 -0.84
CA GLN A 36 -56.65 -4.62 -0.91
C GLN A 36 -55.89 -4.03 -2.11
N CYS A 37 -56.52 -3.96 -3.28
CA CYS A 37 -55.89 -3.38 -4.47
C CYS A 37 -55.60 -1.89 -4.27
N ARG A 38 -56.53 -1.16 -3.63
CA ARG A 38 -56.35 0.26 -3.30
C ARG A 38 -55.22 0.52 -2.31
N THR A 39 -55.06 -0.31 -1.28
CA THR A 39 -53.98 -0.14 -0.30
C THR A 39 -52.62 -0.42 -0.91
N ILE A 40 -52.53 -1.44 -1.76
CA ILE A 40 -51.30 -1.78 -2.50
C ILE A 40 -50.95 -0.66 -3.49
N GLU A 41 -51.92 -0.14 -4.24
CA GLU A 41 -51.72 0.96 -5.19
C GLU A 41 -51.24 2.23 -4.47
N GLN A 42 -51.86 2.60 -3.34
CA GLN A 42 -51.42 3.75 -2.55
C GLN A 42 -50.02 3.57 -1.94
N ALA A 43 -49.66 2.35 -1.51
CA ALA A 43 -48.33 2.06 -1.01
C ALA A 43 -47.29 2.11 -2.15
N ALA A 44 -47.62 1.57 -3.32
CA ALA A 44 -46.79 1.59 -4.50
C ALA A 44 -46.59 3.03 -5.03
N GLU A 45 -47.65 3.84 -5.07
CA GLU A 45 -47.59 5.25 -5.51
C GLU A 45 -46.77 6.11 -4.54
N LYS A 46 -46.89 5.88 -3.23
CA LYS A 46 -46.03 6.54 -2.24
C LYS A 46 -44.58 6.11 -2.41
N ALA A 47 -44.31 4.81 -2.55
CA ALA A 47 -42.95 4.31 -2.75
C ALA A 47 -42.34 4.83 -4.07
N SER A 48 -43.11 4.90 -5.15
CA SER A 48 -42.65 5.43 -6.44
C SER A 48 -42.39 6.93 -6.37
N LYS A 49 -43.28 7.72 -5.76
CA LYS A 49 -43.05 9.16 -5.55
C LYS A 49 -41.84 9.42 -4.66
N THR A 50 -41.65 8.63 -3.61
CA THR A 50 -40.47 8.79 -2.74
C THR A 50 -39.18 8.42 -3.48
N ALA A 51 -39.23 7.41 -4.36
CA ALA A 51 -38.10 7.01 -5.20
C ALA A 51 -37.81 8.04 -6.30
N GLU A 52 -38.83 8.66 -6.90
CA GLU A 52 -38.70 9.76 -7.85
C GLU A 52 -38.15 11.03 -7.18
N ASP A 53 -38.71 11.46 -6.05
CA ASP A 53 -38.22 12.63 -5.29
C ASP A 53 -36.78 12.43 -4.83
N ALA A 54 -36.42 11.22 -4.38
CA ALA A 54 -35.04 10.89 -4.05
C ALA A 54 -34.15 10.91 -5.30
N ALA A 55 -34.59 10.30 -6.41
CA ALA A 55 -33.83 10.29 -7.65
C ALA A 55 -33.65 11.69 -8.23
N GLU A 56 -34.63 12.58 -8.11
CA GLU A 56 -34.55 13.98 -8.53
C GLU A 56 -33.64 14.80 -7.60
N ALA A 57 -33.72 14.62 -6.28
CA ALA A 57 -32.80 15.24 -5.32
C ALA A 57 -31.35 14.78 -5.55
N PHE A 58 -31.14 13.51 -5.89
CA PHE A 58 -29.84 13.00 -6.30
C PHE A 58 -29.44 13.47 -7.70
N ALA A 59 -30.37 13.64 -8.64
CA ALA A 59 -30.09 14.12 -9.99
C ALA A 59 -29.66 15.59 -10.02
N VAL A 60 -30.26 16.44 -9.20
CA VAL A 60 -29.88 17.86 -9.05
C VAL A 60 -28.54 18.02 -8.32
N SER A 61 -28.20 17.08 -7.42
CA SER A 61 -26.96 17.12 -6.64
C SER A 61 -25.76 16.40 -7.28
N LYS A 62 -25.99 15.55 -8.31
CA LYS A 62 -24.95 14.85 -9.09
C LYS A 62 -23.75 15.71 -9.49
N PRO A 63 -23.89 16.89 -10.11
CA PRO A 63 -22.72 17.68 -10.51
C PRO A 63 -21.96 18.24 -9.31
N ARG A 64 -22.66 18.61 -8.23
CA ARG A 64 -22.05 19.24 -7.05
C ARG A 64 -21.31 18.23 -6.16
N LEU A 65 -21.84 17.01 -6.02
CA LEU A 65 -21.17 15.90 -5.34
C LEU A 65 -19.99 15.34 -6.16
N MET A 66 -20.12 15.27 -7.48
CA MET A 66 -19.02 14.86 -8.37
C MET A 66 -17.82 15.81 -8.26
N ILE A 67 -18.06 17.13 -8.20
CA ILE A 67 -16.99 18.12 -8.04
C ILE A 67 -16.28 17.96 -6.70
N TRP A 68 -17.01 17.74 -5.60
CA TRP A 68 -16.43 17.56 -4.27
C TRP A 68 -15.62 16.28 -4.14
N THR A 69 -16.14 15.16 -4.68
CA THR A 69 -15.41 13.89 -4.68
C THR A 69 -14.17 13.94 -5.56
N ALA A 70 -14.24 14.59 -6.73
CA ALA A 70 -13.09 14.82 -7.59
C ALA A 70 -12.03 15.71 -6.92
N LEU A 71 -12.44 16.74 -6.18
CA LEU A 71 -11.54 17.60 -5.39
C LEU A 71 -10.82 16.82 -4.29
N CYS A 72 -11.54 15.98 -3.54
CA CYS A 72 -10.93 15.12 -2.52
C CYS A 72 -9.95 14.11 -3.13
N ALA A 73 -10.30 13.49 -4.26
CA ALA A 73 -9.41 12.57 -4.96
C ALA A 73 -8.13 13.28 -5.44
N ALA A 74 -8.26 14.49 -6.02
CA ALA A 74 -7.11 15.28 -6.45
C ALA A 74 -6.21 15.68 -5.26
N LEU A 75 -6.78 16.08 -4.12
CA LEU A 75 -6.03 16.41 -2.91
C LEU A 75 -5.23 15.22 -2.38
N LEU A 76 -5.80 14.01 -2.40
CA LEU A 76 -5.10 12.80 -1.96
C LEU A 76 -3.90 12.47 -2.86
N VAL A 77 -4.05 12.62 -4.18
CA VAL A 77 -2.95 12.43 -5.14
C VAL A 77 -1.85 13.47 -4.92
N CYS A 78 -2.20 14.75 -4.77
CA CYS A 78 -1.25 15.83 -4.51
C CYS A 78 -0.52 15.64 -3.17
N ALA A 79 -1.24 15.25 -2.12
CA ALA A 79 -0.65 14.97 -0.80
C ALA A 79 0.32 13.80 -0.86
N GLY A 80 -0.05 12.70 -1.52
CA GLY A 80 0.84 11.55 -1.72
C GLY A 80 2.12 11.93 -2.48
N TRP A 81 2.00 12.72 -3.55
CA TRP A 81 3.14 13.22 -4.30
C TRP A 81 4.06 14.11 -3.46
N LEU A 82 3.50 15.06 -2.71
CA LEU A 82 4.28 15.97 -1.85
C LEU A 82 5.00 15.22 -0.74
N ILE A 83 4.33 14.28 -0.06
CA ILE A 83 4.93 13.48 1.00
C ILE A 83 6.04 12.60 0.44
N GLY A 84 5.79 11.90 -0.69
CA GLY A 84 6.79 11.08 -1.36
C GLY A 84 8.01 11.88 -1.81
N TYR A 85 7.80 13.08 -2.36
CA TYR A 85 8.87 13.99 -2.74
C TYR A 85 9.68 14.46 -1.53
N TRP A 86 9.01 14.90 -0.44
CA TRP A 86 9.70 15.41 0.75
C TRP A 86 10.49 14.33 1.49
N VAL A 87 9.89 13.15 1.68
CA VAL A 87 10.55 12.01 2.33
C VAL A 87 11.70 11.50 1.48
N GLY A 88 11.46 11.28 0.18
CA GLY A 88 12.51 10.83 -0.74
C GLY A 88 13.66 11.83 -0.88
N HIS A 89 13.37 13.13 -0.91
CA HIS A 89 14.40 14.16 -0.96
C HIS A 89 15.20 14.22 0.35
N ARG A 90 14.54 14.16 1.51
CA ARG A 90 15.23 14.23 2.81
C ARG A 90 16.09 13.00 3.08
N ASP A 91 15.58 11.81 2.78
CA ASP A 91 16.32 10.55 2.98
C ASP A 91 17.42 10.38 1.93
N GLY A 92 17.16 10.77 0.68
CA GLY A 92 18.16 10.78 -0.39
C GLY A 92 19.30 11.77 -0.12
N TRP A 93 18.99 12.96 0.40
CA TRP A 93 19.99 13.96 0.74
C TRP A 93 20.81 13.56 1.98
N ALA A 94 20.17 13.03 3.03
CA ALA A 94 20.88 12.57 4.22
C ALA A 94 21.81 11.37 3.95
N SER A 95 21.37 10.42 3.12
CA SER A 95 22.19 9.26 2.73
C SER A 95 23.30 9.62 1.75
N GLY A 96 23.02 10.48 0.77
CA GLY A 96 23.99 10.98 -0.19
C GLY A 96 25.07 11.86 0.44
N ASP A 97 24.71 12.74 1.37
CA ASP A 97 25.65 13.62 2.06
C ASP A 97 26.57 12.83 2.98
N ALA A 98 26.04 11.95 3.84
CA ALA A 98 26.88 11.20 4.78
C ALA A 98 27.87 10.23 4.09
N SER A 99 27.45 9.57 3.02
CA SER A 99 28.29 8.61 2.29
C SER A 99 29.24 9.30 1.31
N GLY A 100 28.75 10.28 0.55
CA GLY A 100 29.52 11.07 -0.40
C GLY A 100 30.56 11.94 0.29
N TYR A 101 30.21 12.59 1.40
CA TYR A 101 31.14 13.43 2.15
C TYR A 101 32.27 12.62 2.79
N ARG A 102 31.98 11.43 3.35
CA ARG A 102 33.01 10.53 3.87
C ARG A 102 33.95 10.03 2.79
N GLN A 103 33.42 9.67 1.62
CA GLN A 103 34.23 9.26 0.48
C GLN A 103 35.09 10.43 -0.05
N ALA A 104 34.52 11.63 -0.13
CA ALA A 104 35.24 12.83 -0.56
C ALA A 104 36.36 13.19 0.42
N ILE A 105 36.12 13.15 1.73
CA ILE A 105 37.17 13.36 2.74
C ILE A 105 38.23 12.28 2.64
N ALA A 106 37.86 11.01 2.51
CA ALA A 106 38.83 9.92 2.40
C ALA A 106 39.71 10.07 1.15
N ALA A 107 39.12 10.44 0.01
CA ALA A 107 39.84 10.71 -1.23
C ALA A 107 40.77 11.93 -1.09
N ASN A 108 40.28 13.03 -0.50
CA ASN A 108 41.09 14.23 -0.24
C ASN A 108 42.20 13.98 0.78
N ALA A 109 41.95 13.14 1.79
CA ALA A 109 42.94 12.74 2.77
C ALA A 109 44.01 11.84 2.14
N ALA A 110 43.63 10.91 1.27
CA ALA A 110 44.57 10.08 0.52
C ALA A 110 45.43 10.93 -0.45
N ALA A 111 44.81 11.86 -1.17
CA ALA A 111 45.50 12.77 -2.08
C ALA A 111 46.44 13.72 -1.34
N SER A 112 45.99 14.30 -0.21
CA SER A 112 46.85 15.18 0.60
C SER A 112 47.97 14.41 1.28
N TRP A 113 47.73 13.18 1.75
CA TRP A 113 48.78 12.31 2.30
C TRP A 113 49.87 11.99 1.26
N ALA A 114 49.49 11.72 0.02
CA ALA A 114 50.46 11.47 -1.05
C ALA A 114 51.41 12.67 -1.29
N SER A 115 50.98 13.90 -0.99
CA SER A 115 51.80 15.10 -1.11
C SER A 115 52.75 15.34 0.07
N THR A 116 52.60 14.60 1.17
CA THR A 116 53.49 14.72 2.34
C THR A 116 54.86 14.08 2.06
N PRO A 117 55.93 14.43 2.82
CA PRO A 117 57.24 13.79 2.67
C PRO A 117 57.18 12.25 2.80
N SER A 118 56.34 11.73 3.69
CA SER A 118 56.13 10.28 3.83
C SER A 118 55.45 9.66 2.61
N GLY A 119 54.52 10.40 1.96
CA GLY A 119 53.89 9.98 0.72
C GLY A 119 54.85 9.99 -0.47
N GLN A 120 55.73 11.00 -0.55
CA GLN A 120 56.80 11.06 -1.55
C GLN A 120 57.79 9.90 -1.38
N LEU A 121 58.21 9.61 -0.15
CA LEU A 121 59.06 8.45 0.15
C LEU A 121 58.38 7.14 -0.24
N ALA A 122 57.08 6.98 0.07
CA ALA A 122 56.33 5.79 -0.32
C ALA A 122 56.27 5.63 -1.86
N LEU A 123 56.12 6.73 -2.61
CA LEU A 123 56.17 6.70 -4.08
C LEU A 123 57.56 6.29 -4.61
N GLU A 124 58.64 6.76 -4.00
CA GLU A 124 59.99 6.35 -4.37
C GLU A 124 60.25 4.86 -4.07
N MET A 125 59.77 4.37 -2.93
CA MET A 125 59.80 2.94 -2.59
C MET A 125 58.98 2.09 -3.55
N ASP A 126 57.83 2.60 -4.01
CA ASP A 126 56.98 1.92 -4.99
C ASP A 126 57.66 1.85 -6.36
N LYS A 127 58.27 2.95 -6.82
CA LYS A 127 59.09 3.00 -8.04
C LYS A 127 60.29 2.04 -7.98
N ALA A 128 60.88 1.85 -6.80
CA ALA A 128 61.94 0.89 -6.56
C ALA A 128 61.44 -0.57 -6.48
N GLY A 129 60.12 -0.81 -6.55
CA GLY A 129 59.51 -2.14 -6.45
C GLY A 129 59.55 -2.75 -5.04
N LEU A 130 59.86 -1.95 -4.01
CA LEU A 130 60.07 -2.40 -2.64
C LEU A 130 58.80 -2.34 -1.77
N LEU A 131 57.81 -1.55 -2.18
CA LEU A 131 56.60 -1.30 -1.39
C LEU A 131 55.66 -2.53 -1.32
N GLN A 132 55.32 -3.13 -2.47
CA GLN A 132 54.48 -4.34 -2.55
C GLN A 132 55.04 -5.51 -1.71
N PRO A 133 56.33 -5.88 -1.85
CA PRO A 133 56.90 -7.00 -1.11
C PRO A 133 57.04 -6.70 0.39
N LEU A 134 57.28 -5.45 0.79
CA LEU A 134 57.29 -5.05 2.20
C LEU A 134 55.90 -5.19 2.83
N GLY A 135 54.85 -4.73 2.13
CA GLY A 135 53.47 -4.86 2.60
C GLY A 135 53.00 -6.32 2.77
N HIS A 136 53.56 -7.25 2.01
CA HIS A 136 53.26 -8.68 2.10
C HIS A 136 54.27 -9.48 2.93
N CYS A 137 55.23 -8.83 3.60
CA CYS A 137 56.32 -9.49 4.32
C CYS A 137 57.10 -10.52 3.47
N ARG A 138 57.29 -10.25 2.17
CA ARG A 138 58.06 -11.09 1.23
C ARG A 138 59.43 -10.49 0.89
N LEU A 139 59.83 -9.43 1.58
CA LEU A 139 61.12 -8.79 1.35
C LEU A 139 62.25 -9.67 1.94
N PRO A 140 63.34 -9.91 1.20
CA PRO A 140 64.43 -10.75 1.67
C PRO A 140 65.03 -10.19 2.97
N GLY A 141 65.19 -11.07 3.96
CA GLY A 141 65.67 -10.69 5.29
C GLY A 141 64.60 -10.13 6.22
N TYR A 142 63.32 -10.15 5.86
CA TYR A 142 62.19 -9.86 6.76
C TYR A 142 61.34 -11.11 7.00
N GLU A 143 60.85 -11.28 8.23
CA GLU A 143 59.99 -12.41 8.63
C GLU A 143 58.71 -11.90 9.29
N ALA A 144 57.56 -12.46 8.91
CA ALA A 144 56.29 -12.17 9.55
C ALA A 144 56.16 -12.95 10.86
N LYS A 145 56.09 -12.23 11.99
CA LYS A 145 55.78 -12.83 13.30
C LYS A 145 54.40 -12.38 13.76
N TYR A 146 53.61 -13.33 14.21
CA TYR A 146 52.29 -13.05 14.76
C TYR A 146 52.40 -12.60 16.21
N ASP A 147 51.86 -11.43 16.52
CA ASP A 147 51.76 -10.95 17.90
C ASP A 147 50.40 -11.37 18.49
N PRO A 148 50.39 -12.28 19.49
CA PRO A 148 49.15 -12.75 20.12
C PRO A 148 48.45 -11.65 20.94
N LYS A 149 49.15 -10.59 21.36
CA LYS A 149 48.55 -9.48 22.12
C LYS A 149 47.74 -8.54 21.24
N VAL A 150 48.20 -8.30 20.01
CA VAL A 150 47.59 -7.34 19.06
C VAL A 150 46.76 -8.05 17.98
N LYS A 151 46.80 -9.39 17.93
CA LYS A 151 46.11 -10.23 16.92
C LYS A 151 46.42 -9.81 15.48
N ARG A 152 47.66 -9.40 15.22
CA ARG A 152 48.15 -8.97 13.90
C ARG A 152 49.56 -9.52 13.65
N SER A 153 49.87 -9.79 12.39
CA SER A 153 51.21 -10.16 11.94
C SER A 153 52.04 -8.90 11.68
N PHE A 154 53.23 -8.84 12.28
CA PHE A 154 54.20 -7.78 12.04
C PHE A 154 55.40 -8.33 11.27
N CYS A 155 55.90 -7.54 10.33
CA CYS A 155 57.15 -7.77 9.62
C CYS A 155 58.32 -7.35 10.51
N TYR A 156 59.21 -8.27 10.89
CA TYR A 156 60.44 -7.94 11.61
C TYR A 156 61.67 -8.17 10.72
N PRO A 157 62.68 -7.28 10.76
CA PRO A 157 63.96 -7.55 10.13
C PRO A 157 64.65 -8.72 10.84
N THR A 158 65.23 -9.61 10.06
CA THR A 158 66.09 -10.70 10.52
C THR A 158 67.55 -10.21 10.58
N GLN A 159 68.43 -11.00 11.20
CA GLN A 159 69.86 -10.64 11.34
C GLN A 159 70.60 -10.54 9.98
N ASN A 160 70.01 -11.06 8.90
CA ASN A 160 70.51 -10.97 7.53
C ASN A 160 69.70 -9.98 6.66
N ALA A 161 69.00 -9.02 7.27
CA ALA A 161 68.31 -7.99 6.51
C ALA A 161 69.34 -7.14 5.74
N SER A 162 69.35 -7.27 4.42
CA SER A 162 70.00 -6.29 3.56
C SER A 162 69.21 -4.99 3.71
N GLY A 163 69.80 -4.01 4.40
CA GLY A 163 69.22 -2.67 4.49
C GLY A 163 68.96 -2.12 3.08
N TRP A 164 67.83 -1.47 2.90
CA TRP A 164 67.54 -0.73 1.68
C TRP A 164 67.66 0.77 2.00
N ALA A 165 68.19 1.51 1.05
CA ALA A 165 68.25 2.97 1.11
C ALA A 165 67.51 3.50 -0.11
N VAL A 166 66.55 4.39 0.15
CA VAL A 166 66.01 5.25 -0.90
C VAL A 166 66.93 6.46 -0.91
N THR A 167 67.79 6.57 -1.92
CA THR A 167 68.56 7.79 -2.15
C THR A 167 67.60 8.88 -2.59
N PRO A 168 67.62 10.07 -1.95
CA PRO A 168 66.79 11.21 -2.35
C PRO A 168 67.15 11.75 -3.74
#